data_AF-A0A7Z8JY59-F1
#
_entry.id   AF-A0A7Z8JY59-F1
#
_cell.length_a   1.000
_cell.length_b   1.000
_cell.length_c   1.000
_cell.angle_alpha   90.00
_cell.angle_beta   90.00
_cell.angle_gamma   90.00
#
_symmetry.space_group_name_H-M   'P 1'
#
loop_
_entity.id
_entity.type
_entity.pdbx_description
1 polymer ?
#
loop_
_entity_poly.entity_id
_entity_poly.type
_entity_poly.pdbx_seq_one_letter_code
_entity_poly.pdbx_strand_id
1 'polypeptide(L)'
;MTARDAGALLVRGPGGAVRLLGLASVVVAVVALGPVDAVLLLLVLAGLVVPLTARVDPRLDAAYGVGLLAAGWAGALDLYQRISWLDVVMHLVVTGLVAAVAHLVVARVTGAVVDPVLPAAPRVRVGSVGVTTALGLGLSVLWEVGEYLGNTYIDASIHVAYRDTIGDMALGGLGSLGAGLLLARAGRRGGWGPGGSTRPRR
;
A
#
# COMPACT_ATOMS: atom_id res chain seq x y z
N MET A 1 -4.33 19.96 -13.91
CA MET A 1 -2.99 19.34 -13.98
C MET A 1 -2.72 19.07 -15.45
N THR A 2 -1.61 19.56 -16.01
CA THR A 2 -1.31 19.33 -17.42
C THR A 2 -0.72 17.93 -17.61
N ALA A 3 -0.78 17.37 -18.83
CA ALA A 3 -0.18 16.06 -19.12
C ALA A 3 1.33 16.01 -18.83
N ARG A 4 2.02 17.15 -18.97
CA ARG A 4 3.44 17.30 -18.62
C ARG A 4 3.70 17.20 -17.11
N ASP A 5 2.79 17.69 -16.27
CA ASP A 5 2.89 17.61 -14.82
C ASP A 5 2.67 16.17 -14.33
N ALA A 6 1.74 15.45 -14.96
CA ALA A 6 1.48 14.04 -14.68
C ALA A 6 2.68 13.16 -15.04
N GLY A 7 3.26 13.38 -16.24
CA GLY A 7 4.48 12.69 -16.68
C GLY A 7 5.65 12.93 -15.74
N ALA A 8 5.84 14.15 -15.26
CA ALA A 8 6.90 14.47 -14.31
C ALA A 8 6.71 13.78 -12.94
N LEU A 9 5.48 13.69 -12.44
CA LEU A 9 5.18 13.00 -11.17
C LEU A 9 5.43 11.49 -11.25
N LEU A 10 5.21 10.88 -12.42
CA LEU A 10 5.41 9.45 -12.63
C LEU A 10 6.87 9.01 -12.47
N VAL A 11 7.84 9.85 -12.84
CA VAL A 11 9.27 9.48 -12.86
C VAL A 11 10.15 10.23 -11.86
N ARG A 12 9.65 11.27 -11.20
CA ARG A 12 10.46 12.04 -10.23
C ARG A 12 10.54 11.39 -8.85
N GLY A 13 11.68 11.59 -8.21
CA GLY A 13 11.90 11.20 -6.82
C GLY A 13 12.02 9.68 -6.62
N PRO A 14 12.11 9.24 -5.36
CA PRO A 14 12.30 7.82 -5.04
C PRO A 14 11.14 6.94 -5.53
N GLY A 15 9.88 7.38 -5.40
CA GLY A 15 8.73 6.64 -5.95
C GLY A 15 8.74 6.52 -7.48
N GLY A 16 9.31 7.50 -8.18
CA GLY A 16 9.51 7.43 -9.63
C GLY A 16 10.48 6.33 -10.04
N ALA A 17 11.59 6.19 -9.32
CA ALA A 17 12.53 5.09 -9.54
C ALA A 17 11.85 3.72 -9.31
N VAL A 18 11.05 3.60 -8.25
CA VAL A 18 10.28 2.37 -7.95
C VAL A 18 9.29 2.05 -9.08
N ARG A 19 8.57 3.03 -9.63
CA ARG A 19 7.66 2.82 -10.78
C ARG A 19 8.39 2.33 -12.03
N LEU A 20 9.57 2.89 -12.32
CA LEU A 20 10.41 2.41 -13.43
C LEU A 20 10.87 0.98 -13.20
N LEU A 21 11.26 0.63 -11.97
CA LEU A 21 11.58 -0.75 -11.60
C LEU A 21 10.37 -1.67 -11.74
N GLY A 22 9.17 -1.22 -11.39
CA GLY A 22 7.94 -1.99 -11.61
C GLY A 22 7.65 -2.24 -13.08
N LEU A 23 7.82 -1.23 -13.93
CA LEU A 23 7.70 -1.39 -15.38
C LEU A 23 8.72 -2.40 -15.92
N ALA A 24 9.98 -2.29 -15.48
CA ALA A 24 11.02 -3.26 -15.85
C ALA A 24 10.68 -4.66 -15.34
N SER A 25 10.10 -4.78 -14.14
CA SER A 25 9.70 -6.07 -13.54
C SER A 25 8.62 -6.75 -14.38
N VAL A 26 7.63 -6.01 -14.90
CA VAL A 26 6.63 -6.55 -15.83
C VAL A 26 7.28 -7.08 -17.10
N VAL A 27 8.23 -6.34 -17.69
CA VAL A 27 8.96 -6.81 -18.88
C VAL A 27 9.68 -8.12 -18.57
N VAL A 28 10.40 -8.18 -17.44
CA VAL A 28 11.09 -9.41 -17.01
C VAL A 28 10.11 -10.57 -16.84
N ALA A 29 8.97 -10.37 -16.18
CA ALA A 29 7.99 -11.44 -16.00
C ALA A 29 7.42 -11.95 -17.33
N VAL A 30 7.11 -11.07 -18.27
CA VAL A 30 6.58 -11.46 -19.59
C VAL A 30 7.60 -12.26 -20.41
N VAL A 31 8.90 -11.94 -20.32
CA VAL A 31 9.93 -12.58 -21.15
C VAL A 31 10.61 -13.78 -20.50
N ALA A 32 10.62 -13.86 -19.17
CA ALA A 32 11.42 -14.84 -18.42
C ALA A 32 10.63 -15.65 -17.39
N LEU A 33 9.40 -15.28 -17.05
CA LEU A 33 8.55 -15.98 -16.08
C LEU A 33 7.24 -16.45 -16.73
N GLY A 34 6.24 -16.80 -15.92
CA GLY A 34 4.94 -17.27 -16.38
C GLY A 34 3.89 -16.17 -16.57
N PRO A 35 2.75 -16.49 -17.21
CA PRO A 35 1.63 -15.56 -17.38
C PRO A 35 1.03 -15.11 -16.04
N VAL A 36 1.01 -15.98 -15.03
CA VAL A 36 0.54 -15.67 -13.67
C VAL A 36 1.42 -14.59 -13.04
N ASP A 37 2.74 -14.75 -13.12
CA ASP A 37 3.71 -13.76 -12.61
C ASP A 37 3.60 -12.42 -13.33
N ALA A 38 3.41 -12.46 -14.65
CA ALA A 38 3.21 -11.26 -15.45
C ALA A 38 1.95 -10.49 -15.02
N VAL A 39 0.83 -11.20 -14.79
CA VAL A 39 -0.41 -10.59 -14.28
C VAL A 39 -0.23 -10.05 -12.86
N LEU A 40 0.45 -10.77 -11.98
CA LEU A 40 0.78 -10.32 -10.63
C LEU A 40 1.61 -9.03 -10.66
N LEU A 41 2.68 -8.97 -11.47
CA LEU A 41 3.52 -7.78 -11.55
C LEU A 41 2.84 -6.62 -12.29
N LEU A 42 1.90 -6.90 -13.21
CA LEU A 42 1.02 -5.88 -13.79
C LEU A 42 0.08 -5.28 -12.73
N LEU A 43 -0.49 -6.12 -11.85
CA LEU A 43 -1.29 -5.66 -10.71
C LEU A 43 -0.45 -4.79 -9.76
N VAL A 44 0.79 -5.21 -9.47
CA VAL A 44 1.74 -4.41 -8.68
C VAL A 44 2.00 -3.06 -9.36
N LEU A 45 2.30 -3.04 -10.66
CA LEU A 45 2.52 -1.80 -11.42
C LEU A 45 1.30 -0.86 -11.36
N ALA A 46 0.08 -1.40 -11.47
CA ALA A 46 -1.14 -0.63 -11.27
C ALA A 46 -1.25 -0.07 -9.84
N GLY A 47 -0.84 -0.84 -8.83
CA GLY A 47 -0.71 -0.36 -7.45
C GLY A 47 0.26 0.81 -7.30
N LEU A 48 1.43 0.76 -7.95
CA LEU A 48 2.48 1.79 -7.84
C LEU A 48 2.06 3.20 -8.28
N VAL A 49 0.97 3.34 -9.04
CA VAL A 49 0.44 4.65 -9.44
C VAL A 49 -0.64 5.18 -8.49
N VAL A 50 -1.19 4.35 -7.59
CA VAL A 50 -2.24 4.74 -6.63
C VAL A 50 -1.84 5.92 -5.74
N PRO A 51 -0.62 5.99 -5.15
CA PRO A 51 -0.22 7.11 -4.28
C PRO A 51 -0.26 8.49 -4.98
N LEU A 52 -0.15 8.53 -6.30
CA LEU A 52 -0.20 9.77 -7.09
C LEU A 52 -1.58 10.42 -7.05
N THR A 53 -2.64 9.61 -7.01
CA THR A 53 -4.04 10.08 -6.99
C THR A 53 -4.34 10.93 -5.75
N ALA A 54 -3.71 10.59 -4.62
CA ALA A 54 -3.89 11.25 -3.33
C ALA A 54 -2.74 12.18 -2.95
N ARG A 55 -1.77 12.41 -3.86
CA ARG A 55 -0.55 13.21 -3.63
C ARG A 55 0.13 12.82 -2.31
N VAL A 56 0.35 11.51 -2.13
CA VAL A 56 0.96 10.95 -0.94
C VAL A 56 2.38 11.50 -0.75
N ASP A 57 2.83 11.60 0.50
CA ASP A 57 4.21 12.01 0.82
C ASP A 57 5.23 11.12 0.09
N PRO A 58 6.29 11.68 -0.53
CA PRO A 58 7.25 10.91 -1.31
C PRO A 58 7.94 9.75 -0.56
N ARG A 59 8.07 9.83 0.77
CA ARG A 59 8.65 8.74 1.57
C ARG A 59 7.67 7.59 1.74
N LEU A 60 6.39 7.90 1.99
CA LEU A 60 5.35 6.89 2.07
C LEU A 60 5.08 6.25 0.69
N ASP A 61 5.06 7.04 -0.37
CA ASP A 61 4.99 6.57 -1.77
C ASP A 61 6.13 5.59 -2.09
N ALA A 62 7.37 5.94 -1.76
CA ALA A 62 8.52 5.05 -1.95
C ALA A 62 8.42 3.77 -1.09
N ALA A 63 8.08 3.90 0.20
CA ALA A 63 7.97 2.74 1.10
C ALA A 63 6.86 1.77 0.65
N TYR A 64 5.68 2.32 0.30
CA TYR A 64 4.57 1.56 -0.29
C TYR A 64 5.01 0.83 -1.55
N GLY A 65 5.65 1.53 -2.49
CA GLY A 65 6.03 0.93 -3.75
C GLY A 65 7.14 -0.11 -3.63
N VAL A 66 8.14 0.11 -2.77
CA VAL A 66 9.15 -0.92 -2.47
C VAL A 66 8.50 -2.13 -1.82
N GLY A 67 7.57 -1.94 -0.88
CA GLY A 67 6.82 -3.02 -0.26
C GLY A 67 6.04 -3.86 -1.28
N LEU A 68 5.31 -3.21 -2.19
CA LEU A 68 4.57 -3.91 -3.24
C LEU A 68 5.49 -4.68 -4.20
N LEU A 69 6.62 -4.08 -4.63
CA LEU A 69 7.56 -4.79 -5.49
C LEU A 69 8.20 -5.98 -4.77
N ALA A 70 8.58 -5.81 -3.50
CA ALA A 70 9.15 -6.89 -2.72
C ALA A 70 8.14 -8.04 -2.54
N ALA A 71 6.87 -7.74 -2.27
CA ALA A 71 5.82 -8.75 -2.17
C ALA A 71 5.55 -9.44 -3.51
N GLY A 72 5.44 -8.69 -4.60
CA GLY A 72 5.24 -9.24 -5.94
C GLY A 72 6.36 -10.17 -6.39
N TRP A 73 7.62 -9.76 -6.16
CA TRP A 73 8.79 -10.60 -6.46
C TRP A 73 8.93 -11.79 -5.51
N ALA A 74 8.53 -11.65 -4.24
CA ALA A 74 8.50 -12.78 -3.32
C ALA A 74 7.50 -13.86 -3.79
N GLY A 75 6.32 -13.46 -4.26
CA GLY A 75 5.36 -14.36 -4.89
C GLY A 75 5.92 -14.99 -6.18
N ALA A 76 6.39 -14.16 -7.12
CA ALA A 76 6.87 -14.62 -8.43
C ALA A 76 8.12 -15.55 -8.40
N LEU A 77 8.81 -15.61 -7.26
CA LEU A 77 9.98 -16.47 -7.06
C LEU A 77 9.73 -17.60 -6.04
N ASP A 78 8.47 -17.81 -5.64
CA ASP A 78 8.05 -18.77 -4.63
C ASP A 78 8.83 -18.63 -3.30
N LEU A 79 9.13 -17.38 -2.88
CA LEU A 79 9.90 -17.14 -1.67
C LEU A 79 9.09 -17.38 -0.40
N TYR A 80 7.77 -17.22 -0.45
CA TYR A 80 6.90 -17.48 0.71
C TYR A 80 6.92 -18.95 1.13
N GLN A 81 7.03 -19.86 0.16
CA GLN A 81 7.16 -21.30 0.37
C GLN A 81 8.54 -21.68 0.90
N ARG A 82 9.58 -20.89 0.56
CA ARG A 82 10.97 -21.13 0.98
C ARG A 82 11.32 -20.48 2.32
N ILE A 83 10.65 -19.38 2.67
CA ILE A 83 10.94 -18.53 3.82
C ILE A 83 9.63 -18.30 4.57
N SER A 84 9.33 -19.19 5.51
CA SER A 84 8.01 -19.27 6.18
C SER A 84 7.57 -18.03 6.95
N TRP A 85 8.50 -17.17 7.36
CA TRP A 85 8.17 -15.92 8.07
C TRP A 85 7.99 -14.73 7.13
N LEU A 86 8.43 -14.84 5.88
CA LEU A 86 8.45 -13.72 4.94
C LEU A 86 7.02 -13.25 4.66
N ASP A 87 6.13 -14.21 4.45
CA ASP A 87 4.74 -13.98 4.15
C ASP A 87 4.02 -13.21 5.27
N VAL A 88 4.15 -13.70 6.50
CA VAL A 88 3.71 -13.02 7.74
C VAL A 88 4.21 -11.56 7.81
N VAL A 89 5.48 -11.32 7.48
CA VAL A 89 6.06 -9.97 7.50
C VAL A 89 5.50 -9.09 6.38
N MET A 90 5.27 -9.65 5.19
CA MET A 90 4.66 -8.92 4.08
C MET A 90 3.21 -8.55 4.40
N HIS A 91 2.41 -9.49 4.92
CA HIS A 91 1.05 -9.19 5.35
C HIS A 91 1.01 -8.14 6.45
N LEU A 92 1.93 -8.17 7.41
CA LEU A 92 2.02 -7.13 8.44
C LEU A 92 2.42 -5.76 7.85
N VAL A 93 3.50 -5.70 7.06
CA VAL A 93 4.10 -4.41 6.66
C VAL A 93 3.42 -3.84 5.42
N VAL A 94 3.29 -4.63 4.36
CA VAL A 94 2.77 -4.19 3.06
C VAL A 94 1.29 -3.86 3.17
N THR A 95 0.49 -4.69 3.84
CA THR A 95 -0.94 -4.36 4.08
C THR A 95 -1.07 -3.07 4.89
N GLY A 96 -0.22 -2.84 5.90
CA GLY A 96 -0.22 -1.60 6.65
C GLY A 96 0.06 -0.37 5.77
N LEU A 97 1.04 -0.46 4.87
CA LEU A 97 1.35 0.60 3.89
C LEU A 97 0.18 0.81 2.91
N VAL A 98 -0.40 -0.29 2.42
CA VAL A 98 -1.57 -0.28 1.53
C VAL A 98 -2.77 0.38 2.20
N ALA A 99 -3.06 0.04 3.45
CA ALA A 99 -4.13 0.63 4.24
C ALA A 99 -3.90 2.13 4.48
N ALA A 100 -2.67 2.55 4.74
CA ALA A 100 -2.33 3.97 4.88
C ALA A 100 -2.60 4.75 3.59
N VAL A 101 -2.12 4.24 2.45
CA VAL A 101 -2.37 4.86 1.15
C VAL A 101 -3.85 4.87 0.83
N ALA A 102 -4.57 3.76 1.05
CA ALA A 102 -6.01 3.67 0.85
C ALA A 102 -6.78 4.71 1.66
N HIS A 103 -6.43 4.92 2.93
CA HIS A 103 -7.06 5.96 3.74
C HIS A 103 -6.82 7.35 3.16
N LEU A 104 -5.58 7.66 2.75
CA LEU A 104 -5.28 8.95 2.12
C LEU A 104 -6.05 9.13 0.80
N VAL A 105 -6.20 8.07 0.01
CA VAL A 105 -7.01 8.08 -1.22
C VAL A 105 -8.47 8.39 -0.91
N VAL A 106 -9.11 7.63 -0.02
CA VAL A 106 -10.52 7.87 0.34
C VAL A 106 -10.69 9.29 0.90
N ALA A 107 -9.82 9.72 1.82
CA ALA A 107 -9.92 11.05 2.42
C ALA A 107 -9.76 12.18 1.38
N ARG A 108 -8.79 12.08 0.47
CA ARG A 108 -8.41 13.21 -0.41
C ARG A 108 -9.12 13.20 -1.77
N VAL A 109 -9.54 12.04 -2.25
CA VAL A 109 -10.22 11.90 -3.55
C VAL A 109 -11.73 11.99 -3.39
N THR A 110 -12.29 11.35 -2.36
CA THR A 110 -13.76 11.32 -2.18
C THR A 110 -14.24 12.22 -1.06
N GLY A 111 -13.40 12.54 -0.08
CA GLY A 111 -13.80 13.31 1.11
C GLY A 111 -14.71 12.54 2.08
N ALA A 112 -14.89 11.23 1.89
CA ALA A 112 -15.80 10.42 2.69
C ALA A 112 -15.30 10.18 4.12
N VAL A 113 -14.01 10.36 4.36
CA VAL A 113 -13.37 10.24 5.68
C VAL A 113 -12.40 11.39 5.91
N VAL A 114 -12.04 11.64 7.17
CA VAL A 114 -11.11 12.72 7.53
C VAL A 114 -9.70 12.37 7.09
N ASP A 115 -8.96 13.35 6.53
CA ASP A 115 -7.53 13.17 6.26
C ASP A 115 -6.77 12.92 7.57
N PRO A 116 -6.19 11.71 7.75
CA PRO A 116 -5.62 11.28 9.03
C PRO A 116 -4.30 12.00 9.38
N VAL A 117 -3.69 12.73 8.45
CA VAL A 117 -2.46 13.49 8.71
C VAL A 117 -2.70 14.97 8.97
N LEU A 118 -3.95 15.42 9.02
CA LEU A 118 -4.30 16.77 9.45
C LEU A 118 -4.49 16.84 10.98
N PRO A 119 -4.25 18.02 11.59
CA PRO A 119 -4.56 18.23 13.00
C PRO A 119 -6.04 18.00 13.29
N ALA A 120 -6.34 17.12 14.25
CA ALA A 120 -7.70 16.77 14.63
C ALA A 120 -7.81 16.49 16.13
N ALA A 121 -9.02 16.60 16.69
CA ALA A 121 -9.29 16.27 18.09
C ALA A 121 -8.98 14.78 18.40
N PRO A 122 -8.65 14.41 19.65
CA PRO A 122 -8.30 13.03 20.02
C PRO A 122 -9.28 11.96 19.53
N ARG A 123 -10.59 12.19 19.70
CA ARG A 123 -11.65 11.27 19.25
C ARG A 123 -11.64 11.02 17.74
N VAL A 124 -11.35 12.06 16.94
CA VAL A 124 -11.30 11.95 15.48
C VAL A 124 -10.10 11.11 15.07
N ARG A 125 -8.96 11.28 15.75
CA ARG A 125 -7.76 10.46 15.50
C ARG A 125 -7.99 8.98 15.80
N VAL A 126 -8.71 8.66 16.88
CA VAL A 126 -9.11 7.27 17.17
C VAL A 126 -9.99 6.73 16.04
N GLY A 127 -10.95 7.52 15.57
CA GLY A 127 -11.75 7.19 14.38
C GLY A 127 -10.90 6.91 13.15
N SER A 128 -9.92 7.77 12.85
CA SER A 128 -8.98 7.57 11.73
C SER A 128 -8.15 6.28 11.85
N VAL A 129 -7.72 5.91 13.06
CA VAL A 129 -7.04 4.63 13.30
C VAL A 129 -7.98 3.47 12.98
N GLY A 130 -9.24 3.54 13.45
CA GLY A 130 -10.27 2.54 13.16
C GLY A 130 -10.55 2.41 11.66
N VAL A 131 -10.70 3.53 10.94
CA VAL A 131 -10.90 3.55 9.48
C VAL A 131 -9.71 2.91 8.75
N THR A 132 -8.48 3.27 9.12
CA THR A 132 -7.28 2.66 8.50
C THR A 132 -7.25 1.15 8.72
N THR A 133 -7.58 0.70 9.93
CA THR A 133 -7.62 -0.72 10.29
C THR A 133 -8.69 -1.46 9.49
N ALA A 134 -9.89 -0.88 9.37
CA ALA A 134 -11.00 -1.46 8.63
C ALA A 134 -10.72 -1.53 7.12
N LEU A 135 -10.08 -0.50 6.55
CA LEU A 135 -9.64 -0.53 5.14
C LEU A 135 -8.62 -1.63 4.92
N GLY A 136 -7.65 -1.78 5.82
CA GLY A 136 -6.65 -2.84 5.77
C GLY A 136 -7.26 -4.24 5.81
N LEU A 137 -8.13 -4.50 6.79
CA LEU A 137 -8.87 -5.76 6.88
C LEU A 137 -9.70 -6.05 5.62
N GLY A 138 -10.40 -5.03 5.11
CA GLY A 138 -11.16 -5.16 3.87
C GLY A 138 -10.29 -5.48 2.66
N LEU A 139 -9.11 -4.86 2.55
CA LEU A 139 -8.16 -5.12 1.47
C LEU A 139 -7.51 -6.50 1.62
N SER A 140 -7.24 -6.97 2.85
CA SER A 140 -6.83 -8.36 3.09
C SER A 140 -7.90 -9.33 2.61
N VAL A 141 -9.17 -9.13 2.97
CA VAL A 141 -10.28 -9.99 2.46
C VAL A 141 -10.30 -10.02 0.93
N LEU A 142 -10.11 -8.87 0.27
CA LEU A 142 -10.07 -8.83 -1.20
C LEU A 142 -8.87 -9.57 -1.78
N TRP A 143 -7.71 -9.52 -1.11
CA TRP A 143 -6.52 -10.28 -1.48
C TRP A 143 -6.78 -11.78 -1.40
N GLU A 144 -7.26 -12.26 -0.25
CA GLU A 144 -7.60 -13.68 -0.02
C GLU A 144 -8.62 -14.22 -1.03
N VAL A 145 -9.64 -13.41 -1.34
CA VAL A 145 -10.60 -13.75 -2.39
C VAL A 145 -9.91 -13.83 -3.75
N GLY A 146 -8.98 -12.91 -4.03
CA GLY A 146 -8.15 -12.94 -5.23
C GLY A 146 -7.32 -14.22 -5.35
N GLU A 147 -6.68 -14.65 -4.28
CA GLU A 147 -5.91 -15.90 -4.23
C GLU A 147 -6.80 -17.12 -4.37
N TYR A 148 -7.94 -17.16 -3.68
CA TYR A 148 -8.95 -18.21 -3.85
C TYR A 148 -9.38 -18.33 -5.32
N LEU A 149 -9.73 -17.21 -5.96
CA LEU A 149 -10.16 -17.21 -7.36
C LEU A 149 -9.01 -17.60 -8.30
N GLY A 150 -7.79 -17.12 -8.03
CA GLY A 150 -6.58 -17.48 -8.77
C GLY A 150 -6.30 -18.98 -8.69
N ASN A 151 -6.28 -19.53 -7.47
CA ASN A 151 -6.09 -20.96 -7.24
C ASN A 151 -7.16 -21.81 -7.92
N THR A 152 -8.43 -21.42 -7.77
CA THR A 152 -9.58 -22.20 -8.25
C THR A 152 -9.69 -22.22 -9.77
N TYR A 153 -9.43 -21.08 -10.43
CA TYR A 153 -9.77 -20.88 -11.84
C TYR A 153 -8.58 -20.65 -12.76
N ILE A 154 -7.39 -20.33 -12.24
CA ILE A 154 -6.22 -19.94 -13.04
C ILE A 154 -5.06 -20.92 -12.85
N ASP A 155 -4.57 -21.06 -11.61
CA ASP A 155 -3.39 -21.87 -11.31
C ASP A 155 -3.44 -22.43 -9.88
N ALA A 156 -3.57 -23.75 -9.77
CA ALA A 156 -3.69 -24.45 -8.50
C ALA A 156 -2.42 -24.39 -7.62
N SER A 157 -1.31 -23.85 -8.12
CA SER A 157 -0.09 -23.61 -7.34
C SER A 157 -0.19 -22.38 -6.43
N ILE A 158 -1.11 -21.44 -6.71
CA ILE A 158 -1.38 -20.29 -5.85
C ILE A 158 -1.81 -20.80 -4.47
N HIS A 159 -1.12 -20.41 -3.41
CA HIS A 159 -1.36 -21.00 -2.10
C HIS A 159 -2.69 -20.49 -1.50
N VAL A 160 -3.51 -21.43 -1.00
CA VAL A 160 -4.74 -21.12 -0.27
C VAL A 160 -4.90 -22.15 0.83
N ALA A 161 -4.92 -21.69 2.08
CA ALA A 161 -5.22 -22.53 3.23
C ALA A 161 -5.95 -21.73 4.31
N TYR A 162 -6.91 -22.35 5.00
CA TYR A 162 -7.73 -21.65 6.00
C TYR A 162 -6.90 -20.94 7.07
N ARG A 163 -5.84 -21.58 7.56
CA ARG A 163 -4.98 -21.01 8.60
C ARG A 163 -4.15 -19.83 8.09
N ASP A 164 -3.72 -19.92 6.83
CA ASP A 164 -2.93 -18.92 6.12
C ASP A 164 -3.78 -17.66 5.97
N THR A 165 -4.90 -17.79 5.27
CA THR A 165 -5.91 -16.74 5.08
C THR A 165 -6.33 -16.03 6.37
N ILE A 166 -6.64 -16.78 7.44
CA ILE A 166 -6.99 -16.15 8.72
C ILE A 166 -5.79 -15.43 9.35
N GLY A 167 -4.59 -16.00 9.23
CA GLY A 167 -3.35 -15.39 9.65
C GLY A 167 -3.09 -14.08 8.91
N ASP A 168 -3.20 -14.08 7.59
CA ASP A 168 -2.88 -12.96 6.72
C ASP A 168 -3.83 -11.80 6.90
N MET A 169 -5.13 -12.08 7.09
CA MET A 169 -6.10 -11.08 7.50
C MET A 169 -5.79 -10.52 8.90
N ALA A 170 -5.40 -11.36 9.86
CA ALA A 170 -5.07 -10.91 11.21
C ALA A 170 -3.82 -10.02 11.23
N LEU A 171 -2.75 -10.45 10.56
CA LEU A 171 -1.49 -9.71 10.45
C LEU A 171 -1.68 -8.44 9.63
N GLY A 172 -2.45 -8.51 8.53
CA GLY A 172 -2.86 -7.36 7.74
C GLY A 172 -3.64 -6.32 8.58
N GLY A 173 -4.55 -6.79 9.42
CA GLY A 173 -5.28 -5.95 10.39
C GLY A 173 -4.35 -5.27 11.40
N LEU A 174 -3.42 -6.01 12.00
CA LEU A 174 -2.43 -5.48 12.95
C LEU A 174 -1.49 -4.45 12.30
N GLY A 175 -1.04 -4.73 11.08
CA GLY A 175 -0.24 -3.82 10.27
C GLY A 175 -0.96 -2.50 10.00
N SER A 176 -2.24 -2.61 9.64
CA SER A 176 -3.11 -1.48 9.33
C SER A 176 -3.47 -0.66 10.56
N LEU A 177 -3.63 -1.31 11.72
CA LEU A 177 -3.72 -0.64 13.02
C LEU A 177 -2.45 0.18 13.30
N GLY A 178 -1.28 -0.43 13.14
CA GLY A 178 0.01 0.24 13.29
C GLY A 178 0.15 1.45 12.37
N ALA A 179 -0.22 1.29 11.10
CA ALA A 179 -0.20 2.34 10.10
C ALA A 179 -1.15 3.49 10.45
N GLY A 180 -2.38 3.19 10.89
CA GLY A 180 -3.34 4.18 11.35
C GLY A 180 -2.80 4.99 12.53
N LEU A 181 -2.14 4.33 13.49
CA LEU A 181 -1.47 5.01 14.60
C LEU A 181 -0.36 5.94 14.12
N LEU A 182 0.45 5.53 13.13
CA LEU A 182 1.51 6.36 12.56
C LEU A 182 0.95 7.60 11.84
N LEU A 183 -0.12 7.44 11.05
CA LEU A 183 -0.80 8.56 10.39
C LEU A 183 -1.37 9.55 11.42
N ALA A 184 -2.09 9.05 12.43
CA ALA A 184 -2.63 9.87 13.51
C ALA A 184 -1.52 10.60 14.29
N ARG A 185 -0.35 9.98 14.47
CA ARG A 185 0.83 10.62 15.09
C ARG A 185 1.38 11.74 14.21
N ALA A 186 1.42 11.57 12.90
CA ALA A 186 1.85 12.61 11.96
C ALA A 186 0.93 13.84 12.04
N GLY A 187 -0.39 13.65 12.10
CA GLY A 187 -1.35 14.75 12.25
C GLY A 187 -1.23 15.55 13.55
N ARG A 188 -0.72 14.93 14.64
CA ARG A 188 -0.45 15.65 15.90
C ARG A 188 0.72 16.62 15.83
N ARG A 189 1.70 16.35 14.97
CA ARG A 189 2.94 17.16 14.89
C ARG A 189 2.74 18.47 14.11
N GLY A 190 1.55 18.70 13.56
CA GLY A 190 1.32 19.72 12.54
C GLY A 190 1.95 19.23 11.25
N GLY A 191 1.14 18.99 10.21
CA GLY A 191 1.57 18.31 8.98
C GLY A 191 2.94 18.78 8.47
N TRP A 192 3.73 17.82 7.98
CA TRP A 192 4.97 18.11 7.27
C TRP A 192 4.68 19.06 6.10
N GLY A 193 5.02 20.34 6.27
CA GLY A 193 4.83 21.42 5.29
C GLY A 193 5.86 22.53 5.51
N PRO A 194 6.43 23.12 4.44
CA PRO A 194 7.43 24.18 4.55
C PRO A 194 6.74 25.50 4.91
N GLY A 195 6.66 25.83 6.19
CA GLY A 195 6.01 27.09 6.59
C GLY A 195 5.73 27.24 8.08
N GLY A 196 6.66 26.83 8.93
CA GLY A 196 6.55 27.08 10.37
C GLY A 196 6.97 28.52 10.72
N SER A 197 6.13 29.52 10.47
CA SER A 197 6.19 30.77 11.24
C SER A 197 4.93 31.62 11.08
N THR A 198 4.16 31.76 12.17
CA THR A 198 3.56 33.04 12.55
C THR A 198 3.32 33.04 14.07
N ARG A 199 4.19 33.76 14.80
CA ARG A 199 3.87 34.25 16.15
C ARG A 199 2.72 35.26 16.05
N PRO A 200 1.84 35.38 17.06
CA PRO A 200 0.87 36.46 17.10
C PRO A 200 1.60 37.78 17.41
N ARG A 201 1.42 38.78 16.54
CA ARG A 201 1.79 40.17 16.87
C ARG A 201 0.76 40.71 17.87
N ARG A 202 1.28 41.29 18.94
CA ARG A 202 0.54 42.13 19.89
C ARG A 202 0.10 43.42 19.22
#